data_AF-A0AAU2A4U5-F1
#
_entry.id   AF-A0AAU2A4U5-F1
#
_cell.length_a   1.000
_cell.length_b   1.000
_cell.length_c   1.000
_cell.angle_alpha   90.00
_cell.angle_beta   90.00
_cell.angle_gamma   90.00
#
_symmetry.space_group_name_H-M   'P 1'
#
loop_
_entity.id
_entity.type
_entity.pdbx_description
1 polymer ?
#
loop_
_entity_poly.entity_id
_entity_poly.type
_entity_poly.pdbx_seq_one_letter_code
_entity_poly.pdbx_strand_id
1 'polypeptide(L)'
;MSLGDGQSQSNGDSARPDDGGYGGSGQTRTRYHDQGNGGVYGGARRTKSSRGMVTAVGVVVLLIAAIAFANRGGDDSSATGTSSTSGSGSGSANRPDTAATAASGEQPVTKKAAGIPAGFAHDREGVQSAAANYAVSLGSTGMFRKDSRDKIVDALFTTEAAAELKASLDKAYSASLLARLGLDADGNAPEGSTFVSRVTPVGTKTVAYGDTTATVEVWYVGLSGIAGETSTSPVTSSWNTWTYDMRWSGDDWKVVSYTEKDGPTPVPGDDRAAASDEISKAIDEYGGFTYAR
;
A
#
# COMPACT_ATOMS: atom_id res chain seq x y z
N MET A 1 -46.56 -68.11 -16.07
CA MET A 1 -45.71 -67.26 -15.20
C MET A 1 -46.66 -66.37 -14.41
N SER A 2 -47.18 -66.88 -13.29
CA SER A 2 -46.87 -66.49 -11.88
C SER A 2 -47.42 -65.09 -11.55
N LEU A 3 -48.63 -64.99 -10.96
CA LEU A 3 -48.92 -64.87 -9.51
C LEU A 3 -48.15 -63.69 -8.88
N GLY A 4 -48.71 -62.66 -8.28
CA GLY A 4 -49.94 -62.54 -7.48
C GLY A 4 -49.57 -61.71 -6.23
N ASP A 5 -50.55 -60.99 -5.67
CA ASP A 5 -50.56 -60.35 -4.33
C ASP A 5 -49.71 -59.06 -4.15
N GLY A 6 -50.12 -58.04 -3.40
CA GLY A 6 -51.28 -57.84 -2.53
C GLY A 6 -51.15 -56.46 -1.84
N GLN A 7 -52.33 -55.90 -1.52
CA GLN A 7 -52.74 -54.98 -0.43
C GLN A 7 -51.65 -54.59 0.61
N SER A 8 -51.65 -53.45 1.31
CA SER A 8 -52.67 -52.55 1.88
C SER A 8 -51.88 -51.44 2.61
N GLN A 9 -52.24 -50.15 2.52
CA GLN A 9 -53.05 -49.40 3.50
C GLN A 9 -52.64 -49.50 4.98
N SER A 10 -52.48 -48.34 5.63
CA SER A 10 -52.96 -47.96 6.98
C SER A 10 -51.93 -47.03 7.64
N ASN A 11 -52.12 -45.71 7.69
CA ASN A 11 -53.04 -44.91 8.52
C ASN A 11 -52.59 -44.73 9.99
N GLY A 12 -52.76 -43.51 10.49
CA GLY A 12 -52.68 -43.11 11.91
C GLY A 12 -51.66 -42.00 12.12
N ASP A 13 -51.94 -40.71 11.90
CA ASP A 13 -52.97 -39.81 12.45
C ASP A 13 -52.60 -39.18 13.82
N SER A 14 -52.77 -37.86 13.87
CA SER A 14 -53.04 -36.97 15.01
C SER A 14 -52.04 -36.78 16.19
N ALA A 15 -51.69 -35.50 16.43
CA ALA A 15 -52.02 -34.71 17.65
C ALA A 15 -50.91 -33.70 18.10
N ARG A 16 -51.33 -32.47 18.40
CA ARG A 16 -50.60 -31.37 19.12
C ARG A 16 -50.65 -31.62 20.67
N PRO A 17 -50.37 -30.63 21.55
CA PRO A 17 -49.11 -30.03 22.00
C PRO A 17 -48.88 -30.17 23.56
N ASP A 18 -47.88 -29.45 24.08
CA ASP A 18 -47.72 -28.91 25.46
C ASP A 18 -46.90 -29.64 26.57
N ASP A 19 -45.95 -28.84 27.10
CA ASP A 19 -45.53 -28.55 28.48
C ASP A 19 -44.93 -29.56 29.49
N GLY A 20 -43.98 -29.00 30.29
CA GLY A 20 -43.45 -29.49 31.57
C GLY A 20 -41.99 -29.99 31.47
N GLY A 21 -40.98 -29.47 32.17
CA GLY A 21 -40.93 -28.97 33.55
C GLY A 21 -40.06 -29.91 34.40
N TYR A 22 -39.27 -29.35 35.34
CA TYR A 22 -38.28 -29.99 36.26
C TYR A 22 -36.87 -30.21 35.70
N GLY A 23 -35.77 -29.88 36.37
CA GLY A 23 -35.50 -29.46 37.76
C GLY A 23 -34.10 -29.97 38.14
N GLY A 24 -33.33 -29.26 38.97
CA GLY A 24 -32.08 -29.83 39.51
C GLY A 24 -31.04 -28.83 40.02
N SER A 25 -31.24 -28.37 41.25
CA SER A 25 -30.32 -27.58 42.08
C SER A 25 -29.04 -28.31 42.49
N GLY A 26 -27.93 -27.58 42.58
CA GLY A 26 -26.70 -28.01 43.27
C GLY A 26 -25.87 -26.83 43.79
N GLN A 27 -26.09 -26.44 45.05
CA GLN A 27 -25.22 -25.53 45.81
C GLN A 27 -24.04 -26.30 46.42
N THR A 28 -22.83 -25.71 46.50
CA THR A 28 -22.08 -25.58 47.78
C THR A 28 -20.82 -24.68 47.72
N ARG A 29 -20.88 -23.61 48.52
CA ARG A 29 -19.90 -23.01 49.46
C ARG A 29 -18.46 -22.59 49.05
N THR A 30 -18.28 -21.29 49.27
CA THR A 30 -17.13 -20.43 49.58
C THR A 30 -16.03 -21.04 50.46
N ARG A 31 -14.77 -20.68 50.17
CA ARG A 31 -13.71 -20.50 51.19
C ARG A 31 -13.11 -19.12 51.10
N TYR A 32 -13.09 -18.51 52.27
CA TYR A 32 -12.55 -17.22 52.66
C TYR A 32 -11.09 -17.43 53.07
N HIS A 33 -10.18 -16.55 52.64
CA HIS A 33 -8.88 -16.39 53.30
C HIS A 33 -8.78 -14.92 53.73
N ASP A 34 -8.84 -14.74 55.04
CA ASP A 34 -8.38 -13.58 55.77
C ASP A 34 -7.03 -13.94 56.39
N GLN A 35 -6.03 -13.07 56.21
CA GLN A 35 -5.08 -12.69 57.26
C GLN A 35 -4.08 -11.67 56.72
N GLY A 36 -3.97 -10.56 57.45
CA GLY A 36 -2.64 -10.18 57.92
C GLY A 36 -2.11 -8.79 57.54
N ASN A 37 -2.69 -7.76 58.15
CA ASN A 37 -1.99 -6.76 58.95
C ASN A 37 -0.95 -5.81 58.31
N GLY A 38 -1.28 -4.51 58.38
CA GLY A 38 -0.36 -3.51 58.94
C GLY A 38 0.16 -2.43 58.00
N GLY A 39 -0.03 -1.15 58.37
CA GLY A 39 0.83 -0.07 57.90
C GLY A 39 0.13 1.23 57.51
N VAL A 40 0.27 2.24 58.36
CA VAL A 40 -0.25 3.61 58.28
C VAL A 40 0.65 4.49 57.39
N TYR A 41 0.08 5.60 56.87
CA TYR A 41 0.71 6.84 56.36
C TYR A 41 0.91 7.00 54.84
N GLY A 42 0.49 8.18 54.35
CA GLY A 42 1.17 8.90 53.27
C GLY A 42 0.33 9.16 52.03
N GLY A 43 -0.27 10.35 51.97
CA GLY A 43 -0.95 10.85 50.78
C GLY A 43 -0.01 11.07 49.60
N ALA A 44 -0.53 10.82 48.40
CA ALA A 44 -0.40 11.62 47.17
C ALA A 44 -0.89 10.73 46.02
N ARG A 45 -2.03 11.09 45.42
CA ARG A 45 -2.46 10.52 44.13
C ARG A 45 -1.40 10.90 43.09
N ARG A 46 -0.51 9.97 42.75
CA ARG A 46 0.40 10.11 41.61
C ARG A 46 -0.45 10.17 40.35
N THR A 47 -0.57 11.37 39.78
CA THR A 47 -1.05 11.57 38.42
C THR A 47 -0.10 10.80 37.51
N LYS A 48 -0.63 9.82 36.77
CA LYS A 48 0.12 9.23 35.66
C LYS A 48 0.24 10.31 34.60
N SER A 49 1.35 11.03 34.62
CA SER A 49 1.83 11.80 33.47
C SER A 49 2.00 10.81 32.32
N SER A 50 1.04 10.78 31.39
CA SER A 50 1.24 10.25 30.06
C SER A 50 2.34 11.09 29.42
N ARG A 51 3.60 10.64 29.56
CA ARG A 51 4.66 11.10 28.69
C ARG A 51 4.27 10.60 27.30
N GLY A 52 3.70 11.52 26.52
CA GLY A 52 3.54 11.35 25.10
C GLY A 52 4.88 10.91 24.56
N MET A 53 4.94 9.66 24.13
CA MET A 53 6.05 9.18 23.35
C MET A 53 5.90 9.91 22.02
N VAL A 54 6.56 11.06 21.91
CA VAL A 54 6.95 11.59 20.60
C VAL A 54 7.92 10.56 20.09
N THR A 55 7.39 9.53 19.40
CA THR A 55 8.18 8.74 18.48
C THR A 55 8.66 9.75 17.45
N ALA A 56 9.89 10.20 17.63
CA ALA A 56 10.65 10.81 16.56
C ALA A 56 10.74 9.72 15.47
N VAL A 57 9.84 9.80 14.51
CA VAL A 57 9.90 8.99 13.29
C VAL A 57 11.08 9.54 12.52
N GLY A 58 12.21 8.83 12.59
CA GLY A 58 13.33 9.11 11.71
C GLY A 58 12.86 8.91 10.29
N VAL A 59 12.91 9.97 9.48
CA VAL A 59 12.65 9.87 8.04
C VAL A 59 13.75 8.98 7.45
N VAL A 60 13.44 7.70 7.28
CA VAL A 60 14.29 6.80 6.50
C VAL A 60 14.04 7.12 5.03
N VAL A 61 14.73 8.14 4.53
CA VAL A 61 14.85 8.38 3.09
C VAL A 61 15.70 7.24 2.53
N LEU A 62 15.06 6.14 2.13
CA LEU A 62 15.71 5.23 1.20
C LEU A 62 15.86 5.99 -0.11
N LEU A 63 17.12 6.18 -0.49
CA LEU A 63 17.51 6.98 -1.65
C LEU A 63 16.82 6.41 -2.89
N ILE A 64 16.07 7.28 -3.57
CA ILE A 64 15.54 7.07 -4.94
C ILE A 64 16.70 6.85 -5.97
N ALA A 65 17.96 6.81 -5.52
CA ALA A 65 19.16 6.63 -6.32
C ALA A 65 19.62 5.16 -6.51
N ALA A 66 18.86 4.15 -6.08
CA ALA A 66 19.25 2.73 -6.28
C ALA A 66 18.60 2.05 -7.50
N ILE A 67 17.53 2.63 -8.07
CA ILE A 67 16.59 1.89 -8.94
C ILE A 67 17.01 1.85 -10.43
N ALA A 68 18.20 2.35 -10.79
CA ALA A 68 18.73 2.20 -12.17
C ALA A 68 19.82 1.12 -12.33
N PHE A 69 20.41 0.60 -11.23
CA PHE A 69 21.57 -0.30 -11.31
C PHE A 69 21.42 -1.64 -10.59
N ALA A 70 20.27 -1.92 -9.95
CA ALA A 70 20.11 -3.17 -9.20
C ALA A 70 20.00 -4.44 -10.08
N ASN A 71 19.82 -4.31 -11.41
CA ASN A 71 19.63 -5.45 -12.31
C ASN A 71 20.75 -5.67 -13.34
N ARG A 72 22.01 -5.31 -13.06
CA ARG A 72 23.13 -5.62 -13.98
C ARG A 72 24.33 -6.30 -13.30
N GLY A 73 24.33 -7.63 -13.37
CA GLY A 73 25.48 -8.54 -13.14
C GLY A 73 25.42 -9.27 -11.78
N GLY A 74 25.62 -10.59 -11.65
CA GLY A 74 25.95 -11.64 -12.60
C GLY A 74 25.90 -13.02 -11.91
N ASP A 75 25.61 -14.02 -12.74
CA ASP A 75 25.98 -15.45 -12.74
C ASP A 75 25.72 -16.40 -11.56
N ASP A 76 25.03 -17.48 -11.97
CA ASP A 76 25.19 -18.89 -11.64
C ASP A 76 25.03 -19.37 -10.19
N SER A 77 23.88 -20.01 -9.96
CA SER A 77 23.81 -21.26 -9.21
C SER A 77 22.57 -22.06 -9.61
N SER A 78 22.82 -23.11 -10.39
CA SER A 78 21.95 -24.24 -10.67
C SER A 78 21.31 -24.83 -9.41
N ALA A 79 20.00 -25.05 -9.43
CA ALA A 79 19.37 -26.08 -8.63
C ALA A 79 18.22 -26.75 -9.38
N THR A 80 18.37 -28.05 -9.47
CA THR A 80 17.57 -29.09 -10.12
C THR A 80 16.13 -29.18 -9.59
N GLY A 81 15.24 -29.64 -10.48
CA GLY A 81 13.81 -29.67 -10.27
C GLY A 81 13.28 -30.66 -9.24
N THR A 82 11.96 -30.64 -9.06
CA THR A 82 11.06 -31.80 -9.16
C THR A 82 9.63 -31.30 -8.97
N SER A 83 8.79 -31.63 -9.95
CA SER A 83 7.34 -31.58 -9.88
C SER A 83 6.82 -32.54 -8.82
N SER A 84 5.87 -32.11 -7.98
CA SER A 84 4.92 -33.02 -7.36
C SER A 84 3.54 -32.38 -7.20
N THR A 85 2.56 -33.20 -7.55
CA THR A 85 1.12 -32.93 -7.64
C THR A 85 0.42 -33.27 -6.34
N SER A 86 -0.66 -32.52 -6.08
CA SER A 86 -1.84 -32.82 -5.23
C SER A 86 -1.75 -32.65 -3.71
N GLY A 87 -2.80 -32.02 -3.18
CA GLY A 87 -3.12 -31.95 -1.76
C GLY A 87 -4.33 -31.07 -1.51
N SER A 88 -5.54 -31.56 -1.84
CA SER A 88 -6.79 -31.02 -1.29
C SER A 88 -6.76 -31.15 0.23
N GLY A 89 -6.86 -30.02 0.94
CA GLY A 89 -6.92 -29.97 2.38
C GLY A 89 -7.65 -28.71 2.85
N SER A 90 -8.91 -28.88 3.23
CA SER A 90 -9.70 -27.90 3.98
C SER A 90 -9.00 -27.58 5.30
N GLY A 91 -8.61 -26.32 5.49
CA GLY A 91 -8.00 -25.81 6.71
C GLY A 91 -8.11 -24.30 6.76
N SER A 92 -9.17 -23.80 7.38
CA SER A 92 -9.35 -22.40 7.73
C SER A 92 -8.37 -22.06 8.86
N ALA A 93 -7.27 -21.38 8.52
CA ALA A 93 -6.47 -20.60 9.45
C ALA A 93 -5.67 -19.56 8.66
N ASN A 94 -6.05 -18.28 8.82
CA ASN A 94 -5.22 -17.11 8.53
C ASN A 94 -4.79 -16.88 7.06
N ARG A 95 -5.74 -16.85 6.12
CA ARG A 95 -5.51 -16.12 4.85
C ARG A 95 -5.77 -14.63 5.12
N PRO A 96 -4.90 -13.71 4.66
CA PRO A 96 -5.27 -12.29 4.59
C PRO A 96 -6.54 -12.18 3.75
N ASP A 97 -7.59 -11.55 4.29
CA ASP A 97 -8.77 -11.23 3.50
C ASP A 97 -8.35 -10.25 2.39
N THR A 98 -8.29 -10.77 1.17
CA THR A 98 -8.12 -9.96 -0.04
C THR A 98 -9.48 -9.34 -0.36
N ALA A 99 -9.83 -8.27 0.35
CA ALA A 99 -10.97 -7.47 -0.05
C ALA A 99 -10.65 -6.85 -1.41
N ALA A 100 -11.46 -7.16 -2.42
CA ALA A 100 -11.41 -6.46 -3.69
C ALA A 100 -11.53 -4.95 -3.43
N THR A 101 -10.79 -4.14 -4.17
CA THR A 101 -10.92 -2.68 -4.12
C THR A 101 -12.36 -2.30 -4.49
N ALA A 102 -13.21 -2.06 -3.50
CA ALA A 102 -14.60 -1.69 -3.73
C ALA A 102 -14.66 -0.36 -4.49
N ALA A 103 -15.48 -0.23 -5.53
CA ALA A 103 -15.73 1.10 -6.10
C ALA A 103 -16.25 2.03 -4.97
N SER A 104 -15.67 3.22 -4.81
CA SER A 104 -16.08 4.14 -3.72
C SER A 104 -17.53 4.55 -3.82
N GLY A 105 -18.07 4.63 -5.04
CA GLY A 105 -19.38 5.24 -5.30
C GLY A 105 -19.35 6.77 -5.18
N GLU A 106 -18.19 7.36 -4.85
CA GLU A 106 -18.00 8.79 -4.62
C GLU A 106 -17.53 9.51 -5.88
N GLN A 107 -17.81 10.81 -5.95
CA GLN A 107 -17.33 11.64 -7.05
C GLN A 107 -15.81 11.82 -6.93
N PRO A 108 -15.05 11.69 -8.04
CA PRO A 108 -13.63 11.97 -8.03
C PRO A 108 -13.35 13.39 -7.53
N VAL A 109 -12.28 13.55 -6.75
CA VAL A 109 -11.88 14.88 -6.28
C VAL A 109 -11.64 15.81 -7.46
N THR A 110 -12.23 17.00 -7.41
CA THR A 110 -12.08 18.04 -8.45
C THR A 110 -11.05 19.10 -8.07
N LYS A 111 -10.74 19.22 -6.77
CA LYS A 111 -9.70 20.10 -6.26
C LYS A 111 -8.32 19.56 -6.65
N LYS A 112 -7.39 20.49 -6.87
CA LYS A 112 -5.98 20.18 -7.13
C LYS A 112 -5.07 21.08 -6.31
N ALA A 113 -3.97 20.52 -5.82
CA ALA A 113 -2.84 21.24 -5.24
C ALA A 113 -1.60 21.01 -6.12
N ALA A 114 -1.01 22.06 -6.67
CA ALA A 114 0.10 21.95 -7.64
C ALA A 114 -0.19 21.02 -8.85
N GLY A 115 -1.45 20.93 -9.28
CA GLY A 115 -1.88 20.04 -10.37
C GLY A 115 -2.14 18.59 -9.95
N ILE A 116 -1.87 18.24 -8.69
CA ILE A 116 -2.11 16.93 -8.09
C ILE A 116 -3.52 16.88 -7.48
N PRO A 117 -4.30 15.81 -7.66
CA PRO A 117 -5.58 15.62 -6.97
C PRO A 117 -5.46 15.82 -5.44
N ALA A 118 -6.41 16.55 -4.85
CA ALA A 118 -6.39 16.92 -3.44
C ALA A 118 -7.81 17.02 -2.86
N GLY A 119 -7.93 17.05 -1.53
CA GLY A 119 -9.21 17.16 -0.83
C GLY A 119 -9.95 15.83 -0.77
N PHE A 120 -9.22 14.75 -0.53
CA PHE A 120 -9.78 13.41 -0.41
C PHE A 120 -10.65 13.27 0.84
N ALA A 121 -11.61 12.36 0.82
CA ALA A 121 -12.49 12.13 1.97
C ALA A 121 -11.72 11.70 3.23
N HIS A 122 -12.24 12.09 4.41
CA HIS A 122 -11.66 11.73 5.70
C HIS A 122 -12.10 10.31 6.15
N ASP A 123 -11.86 9.33 5.30
CA ASP A 123 -12.20 7.92 5.51
C ASP A 123 -11.11 6.99 4.94
N ARG A 124 -11.36 5.68 5.04
CA ARG A 124 -10.40 4.65 4.62
C ARG A 124 -10.21 4.65 3.11
N GLU A 125 -11.27 4.90 2.35
CA GLU A 125 -11.28 4.95 0.89
C GLU A 125 -10.55 6.21 0.39
N GLY A 126 -10.76 7.35 1.04
CA GLY A 126 -10.12 8.62 0.74
C GLY A 126 -8.61 8.58 0.98
N VAL A 127 -8.15 7.95 2.07
CA VAL A 127 -6.69 7.81 2.30
C VAL A 127 -6.02 6.86 1.31
N GLN A 128 -6.72 5.81 0.86
CA GLN A 128 -6.24 4.94 -0.23
C GLN A 128 -6.14 5.71 -1.54
N SER A 129 -7.14 6.53 -1.84
CA SER A 129 -7.19 7.33 -3.06
C SER A 129 -6.12 8.42 -3.07
N ALA A 130 -5.87 9.05 -1.92
CA ALA A 130 -4.74 9.94 -1.72
C ALA A 130 -3.41 9.23 -1.98
N ALA A 131 -3.15 8.10 -1.30
CA ALA A 131 -1.91 7.33 -1.44
C ALA A 131 -1.64 6.91 -2.90
N ALA A 132 -2.66 6.45 -3.63
CA ALA A 132 -2.52 6.08 -5.04
C ALA A 132 -2.13 7.27 -5.93
N ASN A 133 -2.77 8.43 -5.77
CA ASN A 133 -2.44 9.63 -6.57
C ASN A 133 -1.08 10.24 -6.17
N TYR A 134 -0.70 10.12 -4.90
CA TYR A 134 0.58 10.59 -4.39
C TYR A 134 1.72 9.75 -4.95
N ALA A 135 1.51 8.43 -5.08
CA ALA A 135 2.45 7.54 -5.74
C ALA A 135 2.73 7.96 -7.20
N VAL A 136 1.69 8.26 -7.99
CA VAL A 136 1.87 8.76 -9.37
C VAL A 136 2.75 10.02 -9.39
N SER A 137 2.49 10.94 -8.48
CA SER A 137 3.19 12.23 -8.43
C SER A 137 4.65 12.08 -8.02
N LEU A 138 4.93 11.25 -7.00
CA LEU A 138 6.29 10.94 -6.52
C LEU A 138 7.09 10.08 -7.51
N GLY A 139 6.40 9.33 -8.37
CA GLY A 139 7.02 8.53 -9.42
C GLY A 139 7.10 9.24 -10.78
N SER A 140 6.89 10.57 -10.82
CA SER A 140 6.84 11.34 -12.06
C SER A 140 8.18 11.99 -12.41
N THR A 141 8.34 12.38 -13.67
CA THR A 141 9.47 13.21 -14.13
C THR A 141 9.59 14.53 -13.37
N GLY A 142 8.49 15.01 -12.77
CA GLY A 142 8.49 16.20 -11.92
C GLY A 142 9.42 16.12 -10.72
N MET A 143 9.74 14.92 -10.22
CA MET A 143 10.69 14.76 -9.11
C MET A 143 12.15 14.98 -9.52
N PHE A 144 12.46 14.88 -10.82
CA PHE A 144 13.83 15.05 -11.32
C PHE A 144 14.20 16.51 -11.60
N ARG A 145 13.21 17.40 -11.62
CA ARG A 145 13.39 18.85 -11.79
C ARG A 145 13.16 19.56 -10.46
N LYS A 146 14.16 20.28 -9.94
CA LYS A 146 14.12 20.85 -8.57
C LYS A 146 12.84 21.64 -8.27
N ASP A 147 12.49 22.61 -9.10
CA ASP A 147 11.32 23.47 -8.85
C ASP A 147 10.00 22.70 -8.85
N SER A 148 9.89 21.65 -9.69
CA SER A 148 8.72 20.79 -9.73
C SER A 148 8.70 19.86 -8.53
N ARG A 149 9.85 19.27 -8.17
CA ARG A 149 10.01 18.42 -6.99
C ARG A 149 9.59 19.14 -5.72
N ASP A 150 10.06 20.37 -5.50
CA ASP A 150 9.75 21.13 -4.30
C ASP A 150 8.25 21.40 -4.18
N LYS A 151 7.56 21.69 -5.30
CA LYS A 151 6.10 21.87 -5.34
C LYS A 151 5.34 20.57 -5.06
N ILE A 152 5.81 19.44 -5.60
CA ILE A 152 5.22 18.12 -5.32
C ILE A 152 5.36 17.82 -3.83
N VAL A 153 6.56 18.00 -3.26
CA VAL A 153 6.81 17.74 -1.84
C VAL A 153 5.94 18.62 -0.96
N ASP A 154 5.82 19.91 -1.24
CA ASP A 154 4.95 20.83 -0.48
C ASP A 154 3.47 20.48 -0.58
N ALA A 155 3.02 19.96 -1.73
CA ALA A 155 1.62 19.60 -1.92
C ALA A 155 1.25 18.31 -1.15
N LEU A 156 2.17 17.34 -1.08
CA LEU A 156 1.88 15.99 -0.61
C LEU A 156 2.18 15.77 0.87
N PHE A 157 3.25 16.40 1.38
CA PHE A 157 3.74 16.16 2.73
C PHE A 157 3.14 17.15 3.73
N THR A 158 3.19 16.78 5.01
CA THR A 158 3.02 17.76 6.09
C THR A 158 4.11 18.83 5.99
N THR A 159 3.82 20.06 6.45
CA THR A 159 4.78 21.16 6.43
C THR A 159 6.11 20.80 7.08
N GLU A 160 6.06 20.08 8.21
CA GLU A 160 7.24 19.62 8.93
C GLU A 160 8.04 18.61 8.09
N ALA A 161 7.38 17.57 7.57
CA ALA A 161 8.04 16.55 6.76
C ALA A 161 8.61 17.11 5.45
N ALA A 162 7.90 18.04 4.80
CA ALA A 162 8.37 18.71 3.59
C ALA A 162 9.67 19.48 3.83
N ALA A 163 9.76 20.22 4.94
CA ALA A 163 10.95 20.99 5.31
C ALA A 163 12.17 20.09 5.54
N GLU A 164 11.99 18.93 6.18
CA GLU A 164 13.06 17.95 6.41
C GLU A 164 13.48 17.21 5.12
N LEU A 165 12.51 16.89 4.27
CA LEU A 165 12.73 16.04 3.10
C LEU A 165 13.45 16.78 1.97
N LYS A 166 13.16 18.06 1.73
CA LYS A 166 13.73 18.83 0.61
C LYS A 166 15.26 18.82 0.58
N ALA A 167 15.91 19.05 1.71
CA ALA A 167 17.38 19.03 1.77
C ALA A 167 17.98 17.64 1.49
N SER A 168 17.29 16.58 1.89
CA SER A 168 17.70 15.19 1.62
C SER A 168 17.47 14.84 0.15
N LEU A 169 16.37 15.29 -0.45
CA LEU A 169 16.08 15.11 -1.86
C LEU A 169 17.03 15.90 -2.75
N ASP A 170 17.40 17.14 -2.40
CA ASP A 170 18.38 17.93 -3.16
C ASP A 170 19.74 17.21 -3.26
N LYS A 171 20.13 16.48 -2.20
CA LYS A 171 21.32 15.62 -2.21
C LYS A 171 21.12 14.36 -3.04
N ALA A 172 19.95 13.71 -2.91
CA ALA A 172 19.65 12.49 -3.64
C ALA A 172 19.61 12.74 -5.15
N TYR A 173 18.91 13.79 -5.60
CA TYR A 173 18.81 14.24 -6.99
C TYR A 173 20.00 15.14 -7.40
N SER A 174 21.22 14.74 -7.00
CA SER A 174 22.43 15.44 -7.39
C SER A 174 22.65 15.39 -8.91
N ALA A 175 23.40 16.35 -9.45
CA ALA A 175 23.82 16.34 -10.86
C ALA A 175 24.52 15.02 -11.26
N SER A 176 25.22 14.37 -10.33
CA SER A 176 25.86 13.07 -10.58
C SER A 176 24.85 11.93 -10.76
N LEU A 177 23.73 11.95 -10.03
CA LEU A 177 22.64 11.00 -10.24
C LEU A 177 21.95 11.28 -11.58
N LEU A 178 21.61 12.54 -11.84
CA LEU A 178 20.92 12.95 -13.07
C LEU A 178 21.73 12.55 -14.31
N ALA A 179 23.03 12.81 -14.32
CA ALA A 179 23.93 12.40 -15.40
C ALA A 179 23.95 10.88 -15.62
N ARG A 180 23.90 10.07 -14.56
CA ARG A 180 23.81 8.60 -14.66
C ARG A 180 22.50 8.12 -15.26
N LEU A 181 21.44 8.90 -15.10
CA LEU A 181 20.14 8.65 -15.73
C LEU A 181 20.08 9.17 -17.17
N GLY A 182 21.15 9.82 -17.65
CA GLY A 182 21.21 10.44 -18.97
C GLY A 182 20.55 11.81 -19.04
N LEU A 183 20.31 12.45 -17.89
CA LEU A 183 19.74 13.79 -17.78
C LEU A 183 20.82 14.85 -17.58
N ASP A 184 20.52 16.08 -17.96
CA ASP A 184 21.35 17.24 -17.60
C ASP A 184 21.21 17.60 -16.11
N ALA A 185 21.95 18.62 -15.67
CA ALA A 185 21.94 19.07 -14.27
C ALA A 185 20.59 19.67 -13.82
N ASP A 186 19.73 20.06 -14.77
CA ASP A 186 18.40 20.61 -14.53
C ASP A 186 17.30 19.52 -14.59
N GLY A 187 17.68 18.27 -14.91
CA GLY A 187 16.79 17.12 -15.00
C GLY A 187 16.11 16.95 -16.36
N ASN A 188 16.64 17.56 -17.43
CA ASN A 188 16.10 17.42 -18.78
C ASN A 188 16.77 16.26 -19.53
N ALA A 189 15.99 15.64 -20.42
CA ALA A 189 16.49 14.62 -21.34
C ALA A 189 17.32 15.26 -22.48
N PRO A 190 18.18 14.47 -23.16
CA PRO A 190 18.85 14.92 -24.38
C PRO A 190 17.83 15.30 -25.47
N GLU A 191 18.22 16.21 -26.36
CA GLU A 191 17.38 16.63 -27.48
C GLU A 191 16.96 15.42 -28.34
N GLY A 192 15.70 15.40 -28.75
CA GLY A 192 15.13 14.29 -29.52
C GLY A 192 14.86 13.01 -28.73
N SER A 193 15.02 13.03 -27.40
CA SER A 193 14.71 11.90 -26.53
C SER A 193 13.62 12.23 -25.51
N THR A 194 12.91 11.21 -25.04
CA THR A 194 11.86 11.32 -24.02
C THR A 194 12.32 10.66 -22.74
N PHE A 195 12.49 11.45 -21.67
CA PHE A 195 12.67 10.89 -20.34
C PHE A 195 11.34 10.37 -19.80
N VAL A 196 11.33 9.08 -19.47
CA VAL A 196 10.21 8.37 -18.90
C VAL A 196 10.47 8.17 -17.42
N SER A 197 9.56 8.68 -16.59
CA SER A 197 9.43 8.33 -15.19
C SER A 197 7.94 8.36 -14.86
N ARG A 198 7.35 7.18 -14.71
CA ARG A 198 5.92 6.99 -14.45
C ARG A 198 5.71 5.90 -13.43
N VAL A 199 4.73 6.09 -12.56
CA VAL A 199 4.24 5.08 -11.63
C VAL A 199 2.76 4.83 -11.88
N THR A 200 2.40 3.55 -12.00
CA THR A 200 1.01 3.10 -12.10
C THR A 200 0.70 2.22 -10.89
N PRO A 201 -0.11 2.71 -9.93
CA PRO A 201 -0.61 1.88 -8.84
C PRO A 201 -1.38 0.68 -9.37
N VAL A 202 -1.01 -0.52 -8.90
CA VAL A 202 -1.73 -1.77 -9.17
C VAL A 202 -2.77 -2.03 -8.07
N GLY A 203 -2.46 -1.64 -6.84
CA GLY A 203 -3.40 -1.73 -5.72
C GLY A 203 -2.95 -0.97 -4.49
N THR A 204 -3.90 -0.72 -3.60
CA THR A 204 -3.66 -0.08 -2.30
C THR A 204 -4.16 -0.96 -1.17
N LYS A 205 -3.48 -0.92 -0.02
CA LYS A 205 -3.89 -1.65 1.18
C LYS A 205 -3.69 -0.77 2.40
N THR A 206 -4.77 -0.48 3.13
CA THR A 206 -4.67 0.22 4.41
C THR A 206 -4.26 -0.77 5.50
N VAL A 207 -3.05 -0.60 6.01
CA VAL A 207 -2.46 -1.41 7.09
C VAL A 207 -3.02 -0.99 8.44
N ALA A 208 -3.12 0.32 8.68
CA ALA A 208 -3.68 0.89 9.90
C ALA A 208 -4.53 2.12 9.56
N TYR A 209 -5.60 2.34 10.32
CA TYR A 209 -6.47 3.50 10.15
C TYR A 209 -6.99 3.93 11.53
N GLY A 210 -6.96 5.23 11.80
CA GLY A 210 -7.58 5.87 12.94
C GLY A 210 -8.07 7.26 12.57
N ASP A 211 -8.65 7.97 13.53
CA ASP A 211 -9.39 9.22 13.30
C ASP A 211 -8.59 10.34 12.62
N THR A 212 -7.25 10.34 12.70
CA THR A 212 -6.41 11.37 12.09
C THR A 212 -5.12 10.82 11.47
N THR A 213 -4.92 9.51 11.50
CA THR A 213 -3.67 8.87 11.06
C THR A 213 -3.97 7.58 10.33
N ALA A 214 -3.19 7.28 9.30
CA ALA A 214 -3.29 6.01 8.58
C ALA A 214 -1.93 5.55 8.08
N THR A 215 -1.78 4.24 7.90
CA THR A 215 -0.65 3.64 7.18
C THR A 215 -1.20 2.90 5.96
N VAL A 216 -0.71 3.25 4.77
CA VAL A 216 -1.19 2.70 3.49
C VAL A 216 -0.02 2.16 2.67
N GLU A 217 -0.15 0.92 2.21
CA GLU A 217 0.74 0.32 1.23
C GLU A 217 0.19 0.56 -0.18
N VAL A 218 1.05 0.90 -1.14
CA VAL A 218 0.74 1.03 -2.56
C VAL A 218 1.69 0.13 -3.33
N TRP A 219 1.16 -0.95 -3.91
CA TRP A 219 1.92 -1.81 -4.83
C TRP A 219 1.76 -1.27 -6.24
N TYR A 220 2.88 -1.05 -6.94
CA TYR A 220 2.89 -0.33 -8.19
C TYR A 220 3.92 -0.88 -9.18
N VAL A 221 3.69 -0.58 -10.46
CA VAL A 221 4.68 -0.74 -11.53
C VAL A 221 5.25 0.63 -11.90
N GLY A 222 6.58 0.73 -11.92
CA GLY A 222 7.31 1.90 -12.39
C GLY A 222 7.79 1.71 -13.82
N LEU A 223 7.77 2.76 -14.64
CA LEU A 223 8.48 2.85 -15.90
C LEU A 223 9.55 3.92 -15.76
N SER A 224 10.81 3.59 -16.05
CA SER A 224 11.92 4.52 -15.93
C SER A 224 12.96 4.30 -17.03
N GLY A 225 13.44 5.39 -17.63
CA GLY A 225 14.53 5.40 -18.61
C GLY A 225 14.39 6.53 -19.63
N ILE A 226 15.22 6.51 -20.66
CA ILE A 226 15.19 7.44 -21.78
C ILE A 226 14.81 6.66 -23.04
N ALA A 227 13.72 7.06 -23.67
CA ALA A 227 13.36 6.62 -25.00
C ALA A 227 14.05 7.55 -26.02
N GLY A 228 15.04 7.02 -26.74
CA GLY A 228 15.77 7.72 -27.80
C GLY A 228 16.73 6.76 -28.50
N GLU A 229 17.03 7.00 -29.78
CA GLU A 229 17.81 6.07 -30.62
C GLU A 229 19.22 5.79 -30.07
N THR A 230 19.83 6.80 -29.43
CA THR A 230 21.17 6.72 -28.85
C THR A 230 21.16 6.53 -27.33
N SER A 231 20.01 6.20 -26.74
CA SER A 231 19.87 6.04 -25.29
C SER A 231 20.68 4.86 -24.79
N THR A 232 21.50 5.07 -23.76
CA THR A 232 22.19 4.01 -23.01
C THR A 232 21.39 3.54 -21.79
N SER A 233 20.22 4.15 -21.57
CA SER A 233 19.34 3.91 -20.42
C SER A 233 17.94 3.61 -20.95
N PRO A 234 17.69 2.42 -21.54
CA PRO A 234 16.40 2.10 -22.13
C PRO A 234 15.29 2.13 -21.07
N VAL A 235 14.06 2.36 -21.51
CA VAL A 235 12.91 2.34 -20.61
C VAL A 235 12.65 0.91 -20.15
N THR A 236 12.68 0.71 -18.83
CA THR A 236 12.42 -0.58 -18.19
C THR A 236 11.28 -0.46 -17.19
N SER A 237 10.69 -1.61 -16.82
CA SER A 237 9.72 -1.69 -15.75
C SER A 237 10.36 -2.14 -14.43
N SER A 238 9.86 -1.59 -13.32
CA SER A 238 10.16 -2.05 -11.96
C SER A 238 8.87 -2.35 -11.22
N TRP A 239 8.95 -3.22 -10.22
CA TRP A 239 7.84 -3.54 -9.32
C TRP A 239 8.26 -3.21 -7.91
N ASN A 240 7.45 -2.41 -7.23
CA ASN A 240 7.80 -1.84 -5.94
C ASN A 240 6.55 -1.69 -5.07
N THR A 241 6.74 -1.60 -3.76
CA THR A 241 5.70 -1.25 -2.80
C THR A 241 6.15 -0.04 -1.98
N TRP A 242 5.37 1.04 -2.02
CA TRP A 242 5.49 2.13 -1.06
C TRP A 242 4.64 1.87 0.16
N THR A 243 5.14 2.23 1.34
CA THR A 243 4.38 2.31 2.59
C THR A 243 4.40 3.76 3.07
N TYR A 244 3.24 4.40 3.10
CA TYR A 244 3.06 5.76 3.59
C TYR A 244 2.52 5.76 5.01
N ASP A 245 3.11 6.58 5.87
CA ASP A 245 2.46 7.05 7.09
C ASP A 245 1.84 8.42 6.79
N MET A 246 0.55 8.53 7.04
CA MET A 246 -0.26 9.67 6.65
C MET A 246 -1.00 10.26 7.85
N ARG A 247 -1.24 11.57 7.78
CA ARG A 247 -1.98 12.35 8.77
C ARG A 247 -3.04 13.19 8.09
N TRP A 248 -4.23 13.22 8.65
CA TRP A 248 -5.26 14.18 8.26
C TRP A 248 -4.86 15.57 8.77
N SER A 249 -4.76 16.54 7.86
CA SER A 249 -4.31 17.89 8.19
C SER A 249 -5.04 18.92 7.33
N GLY A 250 -5.76 19.83 7.98
CA GLY A 250 -6.64 20.77 7.28
C GLY A 250 -7.85 20.04 6.69
N ASP A 251 -7.97 20.05 5.37
CA ASP A 251 -9.05 19.41 4.61
C ASP A 251 -8.56 18.25 3.72
N ASP A 252 -7.40 17.67 4.04
CA ASP A 252 -6.79 16.62 3.20
C ASP A 252 -5.87 15.66 3.96
N TRP A 253 -5.57 14.51 3.34
CA TRP A 253 -4.55 13.57 3.81
C TRP A 253 -3.16 14.04 3.39
N LYS A 254 -2.18 14.05 4.30
CA LYS A 254 -0.78 14.43 4.04
C LYS A 254 0.19 13.34 4.47
N VAL A 255 1.28 13.18 3.73
CA VAL A 255 2.36 12.24 4.05
C VAL A 255 3.22 12.79 5.18
N VAL A 256 3.45 11.98 6.20
CA VAL A 256 4.40 12.25 7.29
C VAL A 256 5.75 11.61 6.96
N SER A 257 5.72 10.34 6.53
CA SER A 257 6.89 9.58 6.11
C SER A 257 6.49 8.54 5.08
N TYR A 258 7.46 8.05 4.32
CA TYR A 258 7.26 6.92 3.44
C TYR A 258 8.51 6.04 3.42
N THR A 259 8.31 4.76 3.14
CA THR A 259 9.37 3.81 2.86
C THR A 259 9.04 3.04 1.59
N GLU A 260 10.06 2.46 0.97
CA GLU A 260 9.93 1.69 -0.26
C GLU A 260 10.64 0.35 -0.12
N LYS A 261 10.05 -0.68 -0.73
CA LYS A 261 10.70 -1.97 -0.95
C LYS A 261 10.46 -2.46 -2.37
N ASP A 262 11.35 -3.32 -2.85
CA ASP A 262 11.16 -4.01 -4.12
C ASP A 262 10.01 -5.02 -4.02
N GLY A 263 9.33 -5.18 -5.16
CA GLY A 263 8.27 -6.14 -5.37
C GLY A 263 7.01 -5.95 -4.52
N PRO A 264 6.14 -6.97 -4.45
CA PRO A 264 6.26 -8.26 -5.14
C PRO A 264 6.38 -8.13 -6.67
N THR A 265 7.30 -8.86 -7.27
CA THR A 265 7.57 -8.81 -8.72
C THR A 265 6.97 -10.04 -9.39
N PRO A 266 6.00 -9.89 -10.30
CA PRO A 266 5.53 -11.00 -11.13
C PRO A 266 6.66 -11.59 -11.97
N VAL A 267 6.51 -12.84 -12.40
CA VAL A 267 7.44 -13.45 -13.36
C VAL A 267 7.44 -12.60 -14.64
N PRO A 268 8.61 -12.12 -15.12
CA PRO A 268 8.68 -11.35 -16.36
C PRO A 268 8.16 -12.17 -17.55
N GLY A 269 7.43 -11.51 -18.45
CA GLY A 269 7.10 -12.07 -19.77
C GLY A 269 8.32 -12.05 -20.70
N ASP A 270 8.25 -12.84 -21.78
CA ASP A 270 9.25 -12.86 -22.87
C ASP A 270 8.81 -11.97 -24.04
N ASP A 271 8.37 -10.75 -23.71
CA ASP A 271 7.86 -9.80 -24.69
C ASP A 271 9.01 -9.15 -25.47
N ARG A 272 8.84 -8.98 -26.78
CA ARG A 272 9.79 -8.23 -27.60
C ARG A 272 9.82 -6.78 -27.12
N ALA A 273 11.03 -6.25 -26.89
CA ALA A 273 11.23 -4.84 -26.58
C ALA A 273 10.71 -3.94 -27.73
N ALA A 274 9.90 -2.95 -27.37
CA ALA A 274 9.42 -1.92 -28.28
C ALA A 274 10.55 -0.99 -28.74
N ALA A 275 10.38 -0.37 -29.91
CA ALA A 275 11.30 0.65 -30.38
C ALA A 275 11.13 1.96 -29.58
N SER A 276 12.17 2.81 -29.57
CA SER A 276 12.17 4.04 -28.77
C SER A 276 11.11 5.06 -29.21
N ASP A 277 10.79 5.10 -30.50
CA ASP A 277 9.75 5.95 -31.06
C ASP A 277 8.35 5.46 -30.65
N GLU A 278 8.12 4.16 -30.60
CA GLU A 278 6.87 3.57 -30.10
C GLU A 278 6.65 3.94 -28.62
N ILE A 279 7.69 3.81 -27.78
CA ILE A 279 7.61 4.18 -26.37
C ILE A 279 7.39 5.70 -26.23
N SER A 280 8.14 6.53 -26.96
CA SER A 280 8.00 7.99 -26.89
C SER A 280 6.57 8.42 -27.26
N LYS A 281 6.04 7.86 -28.35
CA LYS A 281 4.66 8.10 -28.79
C LYS A 281 3.65 7.66 -27.74
N ALA A 282 3.84 6.50 -27.12
CA ALA A 282 2.97 6.05 -26.04
C ALA A 282 3.00 7.01 -24.83
N ILE A 283 4.15 7.57 -24.50
CA ILE A 283 4.26 8.56 -23.42
C ILE A 283 3.51 9.85 -23.77
N ASP A 284 3.56 10.30 -25.01
CA ASP A 284 2.88 11.53 -25.43
C ASP A 284 1.36 11.35 -25.60
N GLU A 285 0.92 10.20 -26.12
CA GLU A 285 -0.49 9.95 -26.44
C GLU A 285 -1.28 9.38 -25.25
N TYR A 286 -0.66 8.56 -24.40
CA TYR A 286 -1.28 8.08 -23.17
C TYR A 286 -0.94 9.05 -22.03
N GLY A 287 -1.91 9.89 -21.67
CA GLY A 287 -1.81 10.81 -20.54
C GLY A 287 -1.46 10.12 -19.22
N GLY A 288 -1.06 10.91 -18.23
CA GLY A 288 -0.69 10.38 -16.91
C GLY A 288 -1.86 9.69 -16.21
N PHE A 289 -1.56 8.64 -15.45
CA PHE A 289 -2.56 7.95 -14.63
C PHE A 289 -3.12 8.90 -13.56
N THR A 290 -4.43 8.85 -13.31
CA THR A 290 -5.06 9.52 -12.17
C THR A 290 -6.04 8.55 -11.57
N TYR A 291 -5.91 8.31 -10.27
CA TYR A 291 -6.81 7.39 -9.58
C TYR A 291 -8.06 8.15 -9.13
N ALA A 292 -9.17 7.83 -9.78
CA ALA A 292 -10.48 8.40 -9.51
C ALA A 292 -11.31 7.36 -8.75
N ARG A 293 -11.19 7.40 -7.42
CA ARG A 293 -12.03 6.69 -6.46
C ARG A 293 -12.42 7.69 -5.40
#